data_AF-A0A845E1J2-F1
#
_entry.id   AF-A0A845E1J2-F1
#
_cell.length_a   1.000
_cell.length_b   1.000
_cell.length_c   1.000
_cell.angle_alpha   90.00
_cell.angle_beta   90.00
_cell.angle_gamma   90.00
#
_symmetry.space_group_name_H-M   'P 1'
#
loop_
_entity.id
_entity.type
_entity.pdbx_description
1 polymer ?
#
loop_
_entity_poly.entity_id
_entity_poly.type
_entity_poly.pdbx_seq_one_letter_code
_entity_poly.pdbx_strand_id
1 'polypeptide(L)'
;MEETSRSLTPLASIWLDEAPTTFTHAFVERLAYEWMIEIVNPFPIPIMEHKEYVLSISIEQIDGTFYDAIPIESYSIEMGEEFTVYRFHMYPPA
;
A
#
# COMPACT_ATOMS: atom_id res chain seq x y z
N MET A 1 -9.23 0.06 -28.48
CA MET A 1 -9.41 0.58 -27.11
C MET A 1 -8.82 -0.48 -26.22
N GLU A 2 -7.56 -0.33 -25.84
CA GLU A 2 -6.89 -1.30 -24.99
C GLU A 2 -7.50 -1.22 -23.60
N GLU A 3 -8.21 -2.27 -23.24
CA GLU A 3 -8.58 -2.58 -21.88
C GLU A 3 -7.26 -2.83 -21.15
N THR A 4 -6.67 -1.75 -20.60
CA THR A 4 -5.53 -1.87 -19.69
C THR A 4 -6.06 -2.57 -18.45
N SER A 5 -6.02 -3.90 -18.45
CA SER A 5 -6.35 -4.73 -17.30
C SER A 5 -5.51 -4.25 -16.13
N ARG A 6 -6.15 -3.49 -15.24
CA ARG A 6 -5.56 -3.07 -13.96
C ARG A 6 -5.18 -4.34 -13.23
N SER A 7 -3.89 -4.60 -13.09
CA SER A 7 -3.41 -5.76 -12.34
C SER A 7 -3.50 -5.44 -10.86
N LEU A 8 -4.64 -5.78 -10.27
CA LEU A 8 -4.91 -5.65 -8.84
C LEU A 8 -4.56 -6.98 -8.17
N THR A 9 -3.54 -6.99 -7.32
CA THR A 9 -3.16 -8.17 -6.55
C THR A 9 -3.42 -7.93 -5.06
N PRO A 10 -4.28 -8.73 -4.40
CA PRO A 10 -4.50 -8.61 -2.96
C PRO A 10 -3.23 -8.88 -2.15
N LEU A 11 -3.09 -8.17 -1.04
CA LEU A 11 -1.97 -8.33 -0.11
C LEU A 11 -2.35 -9.24 1.06
N ALA A 12 -1.41 -10.10 1.45
CA ALA A 12 -1.49 -10.95 2.65
C ALA A 12 -0.93 -10.22 3.88
N SER A 13 0.18 -9.51 3.73
CA SER A 13 0.89 -8.83 4.82
C SER A 13 1.50 -7.51 4.34
N ILE A 14 1.58 -6.52 5.23
CA ILE A 14 2.18 -5.21 4.97
C ILE A 14 3.05 -4.81 6.16
N TRP A 15 4.21 -4.22 5.88
CA TRP A 15 5.05 -3.56 6.86
C TRP A 15 5.37 -2.15 6.41
N LEU A 16 5.09 -1.15 7.24
CA LEU A 16 5.43 0.25 7.01
C LEU A 16 6.67 0.59 7.85
N ASP A 17 7.79 0.93 7.22
CA ASP A 17 9.09 1.09 7.88
C ASP A 17 9.40 -0.04 8.86
N GLU A 18 9.34 -1.28 8.37
CA GLU A 18 9.54 -2.53 9.14
C GLU A 18 8.46 -2.84 10.20
N ALA A 19 7.55 -1.91 10.50
CA ALA A 19 6.49 -2.13 11.47
C ALA A 19 5.30 -2.89 10.84
N PRO A 20 4.91 -4.05 11.39
CA PRO A 20 3.77 -4.82 10.86
C PRO A 20 2.50 -3.98 10.94
N THR A 21 1.77 -3.94 9.83
CA THR A 21 0.57 -3.12 9.67
C THR A 21 -0.65 -3.99 9.44
N THR A 22 -1.61 -3.90 10.35
CA THR A 22 -2.90 -4.60 10.21
C THR A 22 -3.79 -3.86 9.23
N PHE A 23 -4.52 -4.61 8.40
CA PHE A 23 -5.50 -4.02 7.50
C PHE A 23 -6.78 -4.84 7.32
N THR A 24 -7.87 -4.20 6.89
CA THR A 24 -9.12 -4.88 6.51
C THR A 24 -9.07 -5.29 5.04
N HIS A 25 -8.70 -4.37 4.16
CA HIS A 25 -8.44 -4.67 2.74
C HIS A 25 -7.18 -3.94 2.28
N ALA A 26 -6.37 -4.64 1.48
CA ALA A 26 -5.27 -4.01 0.78
C ALA A 26 -4.93 -4.72 -0.52
N PHE A 27 -4.48 -3.95 -1.50
CA PHE A 27 -4.04 -4.46 -2.79
C PHE A 27 -2.88 -3.62 -3.33
N VAL A 28 -2.07 -4.23 -4.19
CA VAL A 28 -1.14 -3.53 -5.06
C VAL A 28 -1.74 -3.44 -6.46
N GLU A 29 -1.74 -2.24 -7.01
CA GLU A 29 -2.00 -1.96 -8.41
C GLU A 29 -0.67 -1.69 -9.12
N ARG A 30 -0.40 -2.42 -10.19
CA ARG A 30 0.81 -2.22 -11.02
C ARG A 30 0.44 -1.50 -12.31
N LEU A 31 0.87 -0.24 -12.44
CA LEU A 31 0.76 0.57 -13.65
C LEU A 31 2.08 0.52 -14.43
N ALA A 32 2.11 1.13 -15.62
CA ALA A 32 3.27 1.04 -16.53
C ALA A 32 4.58 1.61 -15.95
N TYR A 33 4.49 2.63 -15.09
CA TYR A 33 5.65 3.34 -14.52
C TYR A 33 5.51 3.61 -13.02
N GLU A 34 4.45 3.08 -12.39
CA GLU A 34 4.08 3.39 -11.03
C GLU A 34 3.41 2.17 -10.42
N TRP A 35 3.72 1.88 -9.17
CA TRP A 35 2.92 0.98 -8.35
C TRP A 35 2.18 1.81 -7.31
N MET A 36 0.96 1.39 -7.01
CA MET A 36 0.15 1.97 -5.96
C MET A 36 -0.28 0.86 -5.00
N ILE A 37 -0.05 1.07 -3.71
CA ILE A 37 -0.58 0.21 -2.66
C ILE A 37 -1.72 0.96 -1.98
N GLU A 38 -2.93 0.41 -2.03
CA GLU A 38 -4.09 0.94 -1.33
C GLU A 38 -4.37 0.09 -0.09
N ILE A 39 -4.55 0.74 1.06
CA ILE A 39 -4.94 0.13 2.33
C ILE A 39 -6.23 0.78 2.80
N VAL A 40 -7.25 -0.02 3.07
CA VAL A 40 -8.55 0.42 3.59
C VAL A 40 -8.75 -0.14 4.97
N ASN A 41 -8.89 0.75 5.96
CA ASN A 41 -9.11 0.39 7.35
C ASN A 41 -10.25 1.19 8.00
N PRO A 42 -11.08 0.55 8.85
CA PRO A 42 -12.09 1.25 9.64
C PRO A 42 -11.47 2.12 10.75
N PHE A 43 -10.24 1.80 11.17
CA PHE A 43 -9.50 2.56 12.17
C PHE A 43 -8.18 3.06 11.58
N PRO A 44 -7.66 4.22 12.04
CA PRO A 44 -6.38 4.73 11.58
C PRO A 44 -5.25 3.70 11.77
N ILE A 45 -4.28 3.71 10.85
CA ILE A 45 -3.07 2.89 10.99
C ILE A 45 -2.18 3.55 12.07
N PRO A 46 -1.83 2.85 13.17
CA PRO A 46 -1.15 3.49 14.30
C PRO A 46 0.15 4.21 13.94
N ILE A 47 0.99 3.64 13.06
CA ILE A 47 2.25 4.30 12.65
C ILE A 47 2.00 5.60 11.87
N MET A 48 0.88 5.70 11.15
CA MET A 48 0.49 6.90 10.40
C MET A 48 0.00 8.03 11.32
N GLU A 49 -0.41 7.73 12.56
CA GLU A 49 -0.82 8.74 13.54
C GLU A 49 0.36 9.34 14.32
N HIS A 50 1.44 8.57 14.48
CA HIS A 50 2.57 8.94 15.34
C HIS A 50 3.81 9.38 14.57
N LYS A 51 3.97 8.92 13.33
CA LYS A 51 5.15 9.19 12.53
C LYS A 51 4.89 10.33 11.55
N GLU A 52 5.81 11.29 11.52
CA GLU A 52 5.74 12.44 10.61
C GLU A 52 5.85 12.00 9.14
N TYR A 53 6.64 10.95 8.86
CA TYR A 53 6.84 10.39 7.52
C TYR A 53 7.05 8.87 7.58
N VAL A 54 6.40 8.15 6.66
CA VAL A 54 6.71 6.75 6.34
C VAL A 54 7.52 6.69 5.06
N LEU A 55 8.64 5.97 5.07
CA LEU A 55 9.65 6.03 4.00
C LEU A 55 9.66 4.79 3.12
N SER A 56 9.38 3.62 3.68
CA SER A 56 9.35 2.37 2.95
C SER A 56 8.15 1.50 3.31
N ILE A 57 7.80 0.60 2.39
CA ILE A 57 6.77 -0.39 2.58
C ILE A 57 7.26 -1.75 2.05
N SER A 58 7.16 -2.78 2.87
CA SER A 58 7.31 -4.17 2.45
C SER A 58 5.92 -4.80 2.31
N ILE A 59 5.74 -5.65 1.32
CA ILE A 59 4.47 -6.32 1.05
C ILE A 59 4.66 -7.81 0.77
N GLU A 60 3.70 -8.61 1.23
CA GLU A 60 3.52 -10.00 0.84
C GLU A 60 2.19 -10.12 0.11
N GLN A 61 2.18 -10.76 -1.06
CA GLN A 61 0.99 -11.01 -1.86
C GLN A 61 0.36 -12.34 -1.48
N ILE A 62 -0.92 -12.52 -1.78
CA ILE A 62 -1.64 -13.77 -1.51
C ILE A 62 -1.06 -15.00 -2.22
N ASP A 63 -0.26 -14.80 -3.27
CA ASP A 63 0.45 -15.87 -3.98
C ASP A 63 1.83 -16.20 -3.38
N GLY A 64 2.22 -15.52 -2.29
CA GLY A 64 3.50 -15.67 -1.61
C GLY A 64 4.62 -14.80 -2.17
N THR A 65 4.36 -13.97 -3.19
CA THR A 65 5.36 -13.01 -3.69
C THR A 65 5.64 -11.95 -2.64
N PHE A 66 6.91 -11.78 -2.29
CA PHE A 66 7.36 -10.81 -1.30
C PHE A 66 8.22 -9.72 -1.95
N TYR A 67 7.94 -8.47 -1.60
CA TYR A 67 8.76 -7.31 -1.96
C TYR A 67 9.18 -6.59 -0.70
N ASP A 68 10.49 -6.38 -0.57
CA ASP A 68 11.08 -5.80 0.63
C ASP A 68 11.43 -4.33 0.44
N ALA A 69 11.11 -3.53 1.45
CA ALA A 69 11.56 -2.15 1.65
C ALA A 69 11.45 -1.27 0.39
N ILE A 70 10.31 -1.32 -0.30
CA ILE A 70 10.09 -0.50 -1.49
C ILE A 70 9.99 0.97 -1.04
N PRO A 71 10.77 1.89 -1.62
CA PRO A 71 10.68 3.31 -1.30
C PRO A 71 9.31 3.88 -1.63
N ILE A 72 8.76 4.68 -0.71
CA ILE A 72 7.52 5.43 -0.93
C ILE A 72 7.89 6.80 -1.51
N GLU A 73 7.35 7.13 -2.67
CA GLU A 73 7.57 8.43 -3.32
C GLU A 73 6.60 9.47 -2.77
N SER A 74 5.34 9.08 -2.59
CA SER A 74 4.32 9.92 -1.95
C SER A 74 3.19 9.07 -1.41
N TYR A 75 2.38 9.65 -0.53
CA TYR A 75 1.14 9.02 -0.10
C TYR A 75 0.02 10.04 0.08
N SER A 76 -1.21 9.56 -0.04
CA SER A 76 -2.43 10.30 0.26
C SER A 76 -3.27 9.56 1.29
N ILE A 77 -3.98 10.32 2.11
CA ILE A 77 -4.87 9.81 3.14
C ILE A 77 -6.24 10.43 2.92
N GLU A 78 -7.24 9.60 2.68
CA GLU A 78 -8.63 9.99 2.56
C GLU A 78 -9.42 9.42 3.74
N MET A 79 -9.83 10.31 4.65
CA MET A 79 -10.67 9.94 5.79
C MET A 79 -12.15 10.05 5.41
N GLY A 80 -12.84 8.92 5.34
CA GLY A 80 -14.30 8.86 5.25
C GLY A 80 -14.96 8.74 6.62
N GLU A 81 -16.29 8.65 6.63
CA GLU A 81 -17.07 8.48 7.87
C GLU A 81 -16.88 7.08 8.48
N GLU A 82 -16.73 6.04 7.64
CA GLU A 82 -16.67 4.63 8.08
C GLU A 82 -15.27 4.01 7.97
N PHE A 83 -14.42 4.54 7.09
CA PHE A 83 -13.09 4.00 6.84
C PHE A 83 -12.13 5.09 6.37
N THR A 84 -10.85 4.85 6.60
CA THR A 84 -9.73 5.63 6.06
C THR A 84 -9.05 4.82 4.95
N VAL A 85 -8.78 5.50 3.84
CA VAL A 85 -8.04 4.96 2.70
C VAL A 85 -6.66 5.58 2.68
N TYR A 86 -5.63 4.75 2.62
CA TYR A 86 -4.23 5.13 2.46
C TYR A 86 -3.76 4.67 1.10
N ARG A 87 -3.20 5.56 0.30
CA ARG A 87 -2.59 5.21 -0.99
C ARG A 87 -1.13 5.59 -0.99
N PHE A 88 -0.27 4.61 -1.17
CA PHE A 88 1.18 4.77 -1.26
C PHE A 88 1.61 4.60 -2.71
N HIS A 89 2.28 5.60 -3.25
CA HIS A 89 2.76 5.65 -4.62
C HIS A 89 4.27 5.39 -4.63
N MET A 90 4.71 4.54 -5.54
CA MET A 90 6.10 4.12 -5.63
C MET A 90 6.49 3.81 -7.07
N TYR A 91 7.78 3.87 -7.37
CA TYR A 91 8.29 3.33 -8.62
C TYR A 91 8.36 1.80 -8.56
N PRO A 92 8.19 1.10 -9.70
CA PRO A 92 8.45 -0.33 -9.77
C PRO A 92 9.87 -0.64 -9.25
N PRO A 93 10.04 -1.64 -8.38
CA PRO A 93 11.36 -2.07 -7.95
C PRO A 93 12.18 -2.54 -9.16
N ALA A 94 13.47 -2.18 -9.18
CA ALA A 94 14.41 -2.46 -10.28
C ALA A 94 14.81 -3.93 -10.38
#